data_AF-A0A1V4AIH8-F1
#
_entry.id   AF-A0A1V4AIH8-F1
#
_cell.length_a   1.000
_cell.length_b   1.000
_cell.length_c   1.000
_cell.angle_alpha   90.00
_cell.angle_beta   90.00
_cell.angle_gamma   90.00
#
_symmetry.space_group_name_H-M   'P 1'
#
loop_
_entity.id
_entity.type
_entity.pdbx_description
1 polymer ?
#
loop_
_entity_poly.entity_id
_entity_poly.type
_entity_poly.pdbx_seq_one_letter_code
_entity_poly.pdbx_strand_id
1 'polypeptide(L)'
;MSVGENLYDVIVIGGGPAGLTAALYLARACYRVLVVEKEKFGGQITITSEVVNYPGVERASGADLTDRMRRQAESFGAEFLLAEVTAVEVDGDVRRVVTSRGVFECFGLLVATGAHPRTVGFEGELDFRGHGVAYCATCDGEFFTGKPVFVVGGGFAAAEESVFLTKYASHVTVLIRKDDFSCAKSAADEARRNEKITVLTNTSVESVSGDSVLRRLVYVNGKTGERTVFEPENGDTFGVFVFAGYSPSTELFRGVVDLDERGYVITDRQQKTSVDGVYAAGDVCIKNLRQVVTAVGDGALAATELEKYCAAMQKKTGLKPEVPHRRAAAHRPADSGRGESAPATAPQGDGLFSADMVQQLDALFAKMESPLILRLSLDERPVSRELENYMDALAALTDKLTVEKSATAGDGAPCVRVCRADGREAGIAFHGVPGGHEFTSFVLGLYNLAGPGQRIDDRTKTLIEKLDRDVHMTIMVSLTCTMCPELVTAAQRIASLNPRVSVDVYDLNHFPELREKYNVMSVPCYVVNDGQPMFGKKTVEELLAQL
;
A
#
# COMPACT_ATOMS: atom_id res chain seq x y z
N MET A 1 -29.36 17.24 15.81
CA MET A 1 -28.57 16.52 14.79
C MET A 1 -29.46 15.42 14.27
N SER A 2 -29.86 15.46 13.00
CA SER A 2 -30.81 14.50 12.44
C SER A 2 -30.17 13.13 12.31
N VAL A 3 -30.87 12.10 12.80
CA VAL A 3 -30.51 10.66 12.85
C VAL A 3 -30.27 10.03 11.46
N GLY A 4 -30.19 10.83 10.38
CA GLY A 4 -30.16 10.35 8.99
C GLY A 4 -28.79 10.38 8.29
N GLU A 5 -27.95 11.40 8.51
CA GLU A 5 -26.74 11.58 7.68
C GLU A 5 -25.61 10.59 8.03
N ASN A 6 -25.48 10.21 9.30
CA ASN A 6 -24.42 9.34 9.82
C ASN A 6 -24.86 7.89 10.07
N LEU A 7 -26.07 7.52 9.62
CA LEU A 7 -26.57 6.16 9.74
C LEU A 7 -26.16 5.34 8.50
N TYR A 8 -25.59 4.18 8.75
CA TYR A 8 -25.18 3.17 7.78
C TYR A 8 -25.94 1.88 7.97
N ASP A 9 -26.03 1.07 6.92
CA ASP A 9 -26.53 -0.29 7.09
C ASP A 9 -25.48 -1.12 7.81
N VAL A 10 -24.22 -1.02 7.36
CA VAL A 10 -23.10 -1.72 7.97
C VAL A 10 -21.90 -0.79 8.12
N ILE A 11 -21.26 -0.84 9.29
CA ILE A 11 -19.90 -0.33 9.48
C ILE A 11 -18.94 -1.51 9.54
N VAL A 12 -17.87 -1.45 8.76
CA VAL A 12 -16.77 -2.41 8.74
C VAL A 12 -15.55 -1.78 9.40
N ILE A 13 -15.10 -2.36 10.51
CA ILE A 13 -13.89 -1.92 11.22
C ILE A 13 -12.70 -2.76 10.75
N GLY A 14 -11.85 -2.16 9.92
CA GLY A 14 -10.66 -2.78 9.34
C GLY A 14 -10.69 -2.80 7.81
N GLY A 15 -9.67 -2.19 7.20
CA GLY A 15 -9.54 -2.03 5.75
C GLY A 15 -8.70 -3.12 5.05
N GLY A 16 -8.55 -4.30 5.65
CA GLY A 16 -7.84 -5.44 5.05
C GLY A 16 -8.71 -6.29 4.11
N PRO A 17 -8.18 -7.39 3.54
CA PRO A 17 -8.90 -8.21 2.53
C PRO A 17 -10.29 -8.68 2.97
N ALA A 18 -10.48 -9.06 4.25
CA ALA A 18 -11.79 -9.44 4.78
C ALA A 18 -12.79 -8.29 4.75
N GLY A 19 -12.40 -7.12 5.26
CA GLY A 19 -13.26 -5.93 5.31
C GLY A 19 -13.57 -5.37 3.93
N LEU A 20 -12.57 -5.31 3.04
CA LEU A 20 -12.75 -4.85 1.66
C LEU A 20 -13.70 -5.77 0.88
N THR A 21 -13.59 -7.09 1.07
CA THR A 21 -14.50 -8.05 0.45
C THR A 21 -15.92 -7.89 0.98
N ALA A 22 -16.08 -7.75 2.30
CA ALA A 22 -17.39 -7.55 2.88
C ALA A 22 -18.06 -6.27 2.37
N ALA A 23 -17.31 -5.18 2.31
CA ALA A 23 -17.77 -3.90 1.77
C ALA A 23 -18.21 -4.01 0.31
N LEU A 24 -17.44 -4.72 -0.53
CA LEU A 24 -17.81 -5.00 -1.92
C LEU A 24 -19.15 -5.72 -2.02
N TYR A 25 -19.35 -6.79 -1.24
CA TYR A 25 -20.58 -7.59 -1.30
C TYR A 25 -21.81 -6.79 -0.84
N LEU A 26 -21.70 -6.11 0.30
CA LEU A 26 -22.78 -5.29 0.85
C LEU A 26 -23.14 -4.10 -0.06
N ALA A 27 -22.14 -3.42 -0.62
CA ALA A 27 -22.35 -2.31 -1.55
C ALA A 27 -22.98 -2.78 -2.88
N ARG A 28 -22.65 -3.99 -3.34
CA ARG A 28 -23.33 -4.64 -4.48
C ARG A 28 -24.79 -4.97 -4.20
N ALA A 29 -25.12 -5.29 -2.94
CA ALA A 29 -26.48 -5.48 -2.47
C ALA A 29 -27.22 -4.16 -2.16
N CYS A 30 -26.67 -3.02 -2.59
CA CYS A 30 -27.26 -1.68 -2.45
C CYS A 30 -27.45 -1.22 -0.99
N TYR A 31 -26.65 -1.73 -0.07
CA TYR A 31 -26.57 -1.21 1.30
C TYR A 31 -25.54 -0.08 1.40
N ARG A 32 -25.78 0.89 2.28
CA ARG A 32 -24.82 1.95 2.59
C ARG A 32 -23.79 1.42 3.57
N VAL A 33 -22.52 1.40 3.17
CA VAL A 33 -21.44 0.79 3.95
C VAL A 33 -20.32 1.77 4.18
N LEU A 34 -19.81 1.82 5.40
CA LEU A 34 -18.61 2.56 5.76
C LEU A 34 -17.50 1.59 6.17
N VAL A 35 -16.35 1.66 5.51
CA VAL A 35 -15.12 0.98 5.93
C VAL A 35 -14.24 1.97 6.69
N VAL A 36 -13.96 1.66 7.95
CA VAL A 36 -13.12 2.48 8.82
C VAL A 36 -11.76 1.81 8.99
N GLU A 37 -10.68 2.53 8.69
CA GLU A 37 -9.30 2.06 8.82
C GLU A 37 -8.46 3.12 9.54
N LYS A 38 -7.60 2.69 10.47
CA LYS A 38 -6.84 3.59 11.34
C LYS A 38 -5.59 4.17 10.69
N GLU A 39 -4.92 3.42 9.82
CA GLU A 39 -3.60 3.79 9.29
C GLU A 39 -3.57 3.86 7.76
N LYS A 40 -3.74 2.72 7.10
CA LYS A 40 -3.72 2.61 5.63
C LYS A 40 -4.58 1.43 5.20
N PHE A 41 -5.37 1.63 4.16
CA PHE A 41 -6.15 0.56 3.56
C PHE A 41 -5.27 -0.53 2.95
N GLY A 42 -5.73 -1.77 3.07
CA GLY A 42 -5.09 -2.99 2.58
C GLY A 42 -4.61 -3.93 3.68
N GLY A 43 -4.43 -3.45 4.91
CA GLY A 43 -4.03 -4.28 6.04
C GLY A 43 -2.62 -4.89 5.89
N GLN A 44 -2.36 -6.00 6.59
CA GLN A 44 -1.00 -6.53 6.75
C GLN A 44 -0.32 -6.91 5.43
N ILE A 45 -1.06 -7.41 4.43
CA ILE A 45 -0.48 -7.86 3.15
C ILE A 45 0.20 -6.72 2.39
N THR A 46 -0.08 -5.45 2.70
CA THR A 46 0.55 -4.30 2.03
C THR A 46 2.07 -4.24 2.18
N ILE A 47 2.64 -4.95 3.17
CA ILE A 47 4.10 -5.05 3.37
C ILE A 47 4.74 -6.15 2.51
N THR A 48 3.94 -6.99 1.86
CA THR A 48 4.40 -8.10 1.03
C THR A 48 4.71 -7.57 -0.38
N SER A 49 5.97 -7.69 -0.80
CA SER A 49 6.46 -7.22 -2.10
C SER A 49 5.90 -8.03 -3.27
N GLU A 50 5.74 -9.34 -3.11
CA GLU A 50 5.20 -10.22 -4.13
C GLU A 50 4.25 -11.28 -3.53
N VAL A 51 3.08 -11.40 -4.13
CA VAL A 51 2.00 -12.33 -3.80
C VAL A 51 1.80 -13.25 -5.00
N VAL A 52 1.99 -14.55 -4.78
CA VAL A 52 1.92 -15.59 -5.82
C VAL A 52 0.86 -16.65 -5.54
N ASN A 53 0.18 -16.55 -4.40
CA ASN A 53 -0.71 -17.59 -3.88
C ASN A 53 -2.19 -17.16 -3.81
N TYR A 54 -2.56 -16.05 -4.45
CA TYR A 54 -3.94 -15.59 -4.54
C TYR A 54 -4.58 -15.98 -5.88
N PRO A 55 -5.53 -16.93 -5.91
CA PRO A 55 -6.10 -17.44 -7.16
C PRO A 55 -6.72 -16.34 -8.02
N GLY A 56 -6.42 -16.38 -9.33
CA GLY A 56 -6.83 -15.34 -10.28
C GLY A 56 -5.88 -14.15 -10.38
N VAL A 57 -4.83 -14.10 -9.54
CA VAL A 57 -3.73 -13.13 -9.63
C VAL A 57 -2.42 -13.90 -9.61
N GLU A 58 -1.80 -14.06 -10.78
CA GLU A 58 -0.57 -14.84 -10.93
C GLU A 58 0.59 -14.24 -10.12
N ARG A 59 0.81 -12.93 -10.24
CA ARG A 59 1.78 -12.14 -9.45
C ARG A 59 1.24 -10.73 -9.25
N ALA A 60 1.35 -10.22 -8.03
CA ALA A 60 1.10 -8.81 -7.70
C ALA A 60 1.83 -8.45 -6.41
N SER A 61 2.10 -7.16 -6.17
CA SER A 61 2.43 -6.75 -4.80
C SER A 61 1.19 -6.82 -3.91
N GLY A 62 1.36 -7.00 -2.61
CA GLY A 62 0.23 -7.00 -1.69
C GLY A 62 -0.48 -5.64 -1.61
N ALA A 63 0.26 -4.56 -1.84
CA ALA A 63 -0.29 -3.22 -1.99
C ALA A 63 -1.19 -3.11 -3.24
N ASP A 64 -0.72 -3.57 -4.40
CA ASP A 64 -1.51 -3.53 -5.64
C ASP A 64 -2.77 -4.40 -5.55
N LEU A 65 -2.64 -5.60 -4.98
CA LEU A 65 -3.76 -6.52 -4.81
C LEU A 65 -4.88 -5.89 -3.99
N THR A 66 -4.53 -5.27 -2.86
CA THR A 66 -5.52 -4.69 -1.95
C THR A 66 -6.04 -3.34 -2.39
N ASP A 67 -5.25 -2.53 -3.10
CA ASP A 67 -5.78 -1.32 -3.73
C ASP A 67 -6.80 -1.65 -4.82
N ARG A 68 -6.60 -2.74 -5.58
CA ARG A 68 -7.63 -3.25 -6.51
C ARG A 68 -8.90 -3.68 -5.77
N MET A 69 -8.79 -4.38 -4.64
CA MET A 69 -9.95 -4.74 -3.81
C MET A 69 -10.69 -3.50 -3.29
N ARG A 70 -9.96 -2.48 -2.83
CA ARG A 70 -10.52 -1.20 -2.36
C ARG A 70 -11.28 -0.49 -3.47
N ARG A 71 -10.65 -0.29 -4.64
CA ARG A 71 -11.28 0.35 -5.81
C ARG A 71 -12.52 -0.41 -6.28
N GLN A 72 -12.53 -1.74 -6.20
CA GLN A 72 -13.72 -2.53 -6.50
C GLN A 72 -14.86 -2.19 -5.55
N ALA A 73 -14.65 -2.25 -4.23
CA ALA A 73 -15.67 -1.89 -3.26
C ALA A 73 -16.15 -0.43 -3.42
N GLU A 74 -15.22 0.50 -3.63
CA GLU A 74 -15.49 1.93 -3.87
C GLU A 74 -16.35 2.14 -5.14
N SER A 75 -16.07 1.41 -6.23
CA SER A 75 -16.85 1.50 -7.47
C SER A 75 -18.31 1.06 -7.31
N PHE A 76 -18.59 0.22 -6.30
CA PHE A 76 -19.95 -0.16 -5.91
C PHE A 76 -20.53 0.76 -4.83
N GLY A 77 -19.85 1.83 -4.44
CA GLY A 77 -20.36 2.83 -3.51
C GLY A 77 -20.13 2.51 -2.03
N ALA A 78 -19.18 1.62 -1.70
CA ALA A 78 -18.68 1.57 -0.33
C ALA A 78 -17.94 2.88 -0.01
N GLU A 79 -18.23 3.45 1.15
CA GLU A 79 -17.57 4.65 1.66
C GLU A 79 -16.35 4.26 2.51
N PHE A 80 -15.31 5.10 2.49
CA PHE A 80 -14.04 4.83 3.18
C PHE A 80 -13.68 5.99 4.09
N LEU A 81 -13.34 5.67 5.34
CA LEU A 81 -12.92 6.63 6.33
C LEU A 81 -11.59 6.23 6.95
N LEU A 82 -10.59 7.08 6.78
CA LEU A 82 -9.34 6.96 7.53
C LEU A 82 -9.50 7.61 8.92
N ALA A 83 -9.76 6.78 9.93
CA ALA A 83 -9.94 7.17 11.32
C ALA A 83 -9.71 5.98 12.26
N GLU A 84 -9.17 6.23 13.45
CA GLU A 84 -9.17 5.25 14.54
C GLU A 84 -10.55 5.12 15.17
N VAL A 85 -11.03 3.89 15.37
CA VAL A 85 -12.22 3.57 16.18
C VAL A 85 -11.78 3.40 17.63
N THR A 86 -12.35 4.21 18.53
CA THR A 86 -11.97 4.26 19.94
C THR A 86 -12.99 3.63 20.88
N ALA A 87 -14.26 3.52 20.46
CA ALA A 87 -15.29 2.81 21.19
C ALA A 87 -16.38 2.26 20.26
N VAL A 88 -17.00 1.16 20.67
CA VAL A 88 -18.19 0.58 20.03
C VAL A 88 -19.27 0.36 21.08
N GLU A 89 -20.47 0.83 20.79
CA GLU A 89 -21.67 0.61 21.60
C GLU A 89 -22.63 -0.25 20.79
N VAL A 90 -22.86 -1.49 21.24
CA VAL A 90 -23.56 -2.53 20.47
C VAL A 90 -24.95 -2.84 21.00
N ASP A 91 -25.43 -2.07 21.98
CA ASP A 91 -26.75 -2.25 22.59
C ASP A 91 -27.86 -1.66 21.72
N GLY A 92 -28.96 -2.40 21.61
CA GLY A 92 -30.17 -1.96 20.91
C GLY A 92 -30.17 -2.23 19.40
N ASP A 93 -31.08 -1.56 18.71
CA ASP A 93 -31.35 -1.78 17.27
C ASP A 93 -30.40 -0.99 16.36
N VAL A 94 -29.83 0.11 16.86
CA VAL A 94 -28.87 0.96 16.17
C VAL A 94 -27.61 1.04 17.04
N ARG A 95 -26.49 0.62 16.47
CA ARG A 95 -25.18 0.56 17.12
C ARG A 95 -24.42 1.85 16.86
N ARG A 96 -23.51 2.20 17.75
CA ARG A 96 -22.72 3.43 17.66
C ARG A 96 -21.23 3.13 17.60
N VAL A 97 -20.55 3.70 16.61
CA VAL A 97 -19.11 3.57 16.39
C VAL A 97 -18.48 4.94 16.59
N VAL A 98 -17.68 5.07 17.65
CA VAL A 98 -16.99 6.31 18.00
C VAL A 98 -15.60 6.28 17.37
N THR A 99 -15.29 7.30 16.59
CA THR A 99 -14.01 7.44 15.89
C THR A 99 -13.33 8.76 16.24
N SER A 100 -12.04 8.85 15.93
CA SER A 100 -11.27 10.11 15.95
C SER A 100 -11.84 11.21 15.04
N ARG A 101 -12.76 10.88 14.13
CA ARG A 101 -13.38 11.81 13.17
C ARG A 101 -14.89 12.01 13.38
N GLY A 102 -15.42 11.54 14.49
CA GLY A 102 -16.83 11.68 14.83
C GLY A 102 -17.51 10.35 15.13
N VAL A 103 -18.83 10.42 15.28
CA VAL A 103 -19.66 9.30 15.69
C VAL A 103 -20.56 8.89 14.53
N PHE A 104 -20.55 7.60 14.24
CA PHE A 104 -21.35 6.98 13.19
C PHE A 104 -22.27 5.92 13.77
N GLU A 105 -23.40 5.69 13.13
CA GLU A 105 -24.42 4.76 13.57
C GLU A 105 -24.61 3.66 12.52
N CYS A 106 -24.93 2.44 12.94
CA CYS A 106 -25.20 1.35 12.01
C CYS A 106 -26.17 0.29 12.52
N PHE A 107 -26.82 -0.44 11.61
CA PHE A 107 -27.49 -1.67 11.98
C PHE A 107 -26.48 -2.79 12.23
N GLY A 108 -25.67 -3.16 11.24
CA GLY A 108 -24.68 -4.23 11.34
C GLY A 108 -23.27 -3.72 11.62
N LEU A 109 -22.49 -4.48 12.40
CA LEU A 109 -21.07 -4.21 12.62
C LEU A 109 -20.23 -5.41 12.19
N LEU A 110 -19.19 -5.17 11.38
CA LEU A 110 -18.20 -6.19 11.03
C LEU A 110 -16.84 -5.86 11.67
N VAL A 111 -16.34 -6.78 12.49
CA VAL A 111 -14.99 -6.75 13.06
C VAL A 111 -14.02 -7.44 12.09
N ALA A 112 -13.20 -6.65 11.39
CA ALA A 112 -12.22 -7.11 10.42
C ALA A 112 -10.82 -6.53 10.71
N THR A 113 -10.49 -6.32 11.99
CA THR A 113 -9.25 -5.69 12.47
C THR A 113 -8.00 -6.55 12.31
N GLY A 114 -8.16 -7.81 11.95
CA GLY A 114 -7.06 -8.74 11.68
C GLY A 114 -6.26 -9.16 12.90
N ALA A 115 -5.05 -9.62 12.64
CA ALA A 115 -4.06 -9.99 13.63
C ALA A 115 -2.69 -9.53 13.14
N HIS A 116 -1.71 -9.47 14.05
CA HIS A 116 -0.34 -9.13 13.72
C HIS A 116 0.60 -10.20 14.31
N PRO A 117 1.72 -10.50 13.62
CA PRO A 117 2.73 -11.40 14.17
C PRO A 117 3.37 -10.75 15.40
N ARG A 118 3.70 -11.57 16.39
CA ARG A 118 4.48 -11.13 17.54
C ARG A 118 5.93 -10.97 17.11
N THR A 119 6.51 -9.82 17.44
CA THR A 119 7.95 -9.60 17.30
C THR A 119 8.70 -10.28 18.44
N VAL A 120 9.97 -10.63 18.20
CA VAL A 120 10.85 -11.21 19.23
C VAL A 120 11.66 -10.13 19.94
N GLY A 121 11.97 -9.03 19.25
CA GLY A 121 12.66 -7.85 19.75
C GLY A 121 14.18 -7.84 19.56
N PHE A 122 14.71 -8.61 18.60
CA PHE A 122 16.16 -8.57 18.29
C PHE A 122 16.52 -7.37 17.41
N GLU A 123 17.77 -6.92 17.48
CA GLU A 123 18.24 -5.76 16.71
C GLU A 123 18.18 -6.05 15.20
N GLY A 124 17.58 -5.15 14.42
CA GLY A 124 17.35 -5.32 12.99
C GLY A 124 16.09 -6.09 12.59
N GLU A 125 15.29 -6.60 13.54
CA GLU A 125 14.05 -7.33 13.22
C GLU A 125 13.07 -6.48 12.40
N LEU A 126 12.84 -5.23 12.82
CA LEU A 126 11.93 -4.32 12.13
C LEU A 126 12.54 -3.75 10.84
N ASP A 127 13.85 -3.50 10.83
CA ASP A 127 14.55 -2.89 9.69
C ASP A 127 14.56 -3.81 8.46
N PHE A 128 14.71 -5.12 8.68
CA PHE A 128 14.74 -6.12 7.61
C PHE A 128 13.40 -6.82 7.36
N ARG A 129 12.31 -6.32 7.95
CA ARG A 129 10.96 -6.87 7.74
C ARG A 129 10.57 -6.76 6.26
N GLY A 130 10.24 -7.91 5.65
CA GLY A 130 9.93 -8.01 4.22
C GLY A 130 11.15 -8.01 3.29
N HIS A 131 12.37 -7.86 3.82
CA HIS A 131 13.63 -7.81 3.07
C HIS A 131 14.67 -8.79 3.66
N GLY A 132 14.20 -9.95 4.13
CA GLY A 132 15.02 -11.01 4.73
C GLY A 132 14.45 -11.54 6.06
N VAL A 133 13.77 -10.69 6.83
CA VAL A 133 12.98 -11.11 8.00
C VAL A 133 11.52 -11.28 7.59
N ALA A 134 10.99 -12.49 7.78
CA ALA A 134 9.66 -12.92 7.35
C ALA A 134 8.86 -13.51 8.51
N TYR A 135 7.54 -13.50 8.39
CA TYR A 135 6.61 -14.05 9.41
C TYR A 135 5.64 -15.08 8.83
N CYS A 136 5.79 -15.43 7.54
CA CYS A 136 4.95 -16.39 6.82
C CYS A 136 5.82 -17.25 5.89
N ALA A 137 6.07 -18.52 6.26
CA ALA A 137 6.84 -19.42 5.41
C ALA A 137 6.13 -19.76 4.10
N THR A 138 4.80 -19.93 4.10
CA THR A 138 4.03 -20.16 2.87
C THR A 138 4.09 -18.99 1.90
N CYS A 139 4.25 -17.76 2.40
CA CYS A 139 4.26 -16.56 1.59
C CYS A 139 5.67 -16.31 1.03
N ASP A 140 6.68 -16.37 1.90
CA ASP A 140 8.02 -15.88 1.57
C ASP A 140 9.05 -17.00 1.32
N GLY A 141 8.70 -18.27 1.58
CA GLY A 141 9.64 -19.39 1.56
C GLY A 141 10.28 -19.63 0.18
N GLU A 142 9.55 -19.43 -0.91
CA GLU A 142 10.05 -19.63 -2.26
C GLU A 142 11.19 -18.66 -2.63
N PHE A 143 11.22 -17.46 -2.06
CA PHE A 143 12.30 -16.47 -2.27
C PHE A 143 13.66 -16.93 -1.73
N PHE A 144 13.67 -17.91 -0.83
CA PHE A 144 14.88 -18.47 -0.24
C PHE A 144 15.24 -19.84 -0.84
N THR A 145 14.78 -20.11 -2.07
CA THR A 145 15.15 -21.33 -2.79
C THR A 145 16.66 -21.46 -2.95
N GLY A 146 17.21 -22.57 -2.45
CA GLY A 146 18.66 -22.84 -2.43
C GLY A 146 19.45 -22.04 -1.39
N LYS A 147 18.80 -21.22 -0.55
CA LYS A 147 19.46 -20.38 0.45
C LYS A 147 19.31 -20.94 1.87
N PRO A 148 20.23 -20.61 2.80
CA PRO A 148 20.07 -20.91 4.21
C PRO A 148 18.88 -20.16 4.80
N VAL A 149 18.16 -20.80 5.72
CA VAL A 149 17.03 -20.19 6.43
C VAL A 149 17.15 -20.44 7.92
N PHE A 150 16.86 -19.43 8.73
CA PHE A 150 16.78 -19.50 10.18
C PHE A 150 15.34 -19.35 10.62
N VAL A 151 14.87 -20.23 11.50
CA VAL A 151 13.52 -20.19 12.06
C VAL A 151 13.61 -19.83 13.54
N VAL A 152 12.99 -18.72 13.94
CA VAL A 152 12.98 -18.25 15.33
C VAL A 152 11.66 -18.65 15.99
N GLY A 153 11.70 -19.61 16.90
CA GLY A 153 10.53 -20.09 17.63
C GLY A 153 10.60 -21.57 17.98
N GLY A 154 9.85 -21.96 19.01
CA GLY A 154 9.74 -23.36 19.45
C GLY A 154 8.30 -23.85 19.57
N GLY A 155 7.33 -23.12 19.01
CA GLY A 155 5.92 -23.54 19.03
C GLY A 155 5.59 -24.50 17.89
N PHE A 156 4.30 -24.86 17.79
CA PHE A 156 3.78 -25.73 16.72
C PHE A 156 4.07 -25.16 15.32
N ALA A 157 3.84 -23.87 15.12
CA ALA A 157 4.14 -23.19 13.86
C ALA A 157 5.63 -23.29 13.49
N ALA A 158 6.54 -23.07 14.44
CA ALA A 158 7.97 -23.18 14.15
C ALA A 158 8.37 -24.60 13.71
N ALA A 159 7.78 -25.64 14.33
CA ALA A 159 8.04 -27.03 13.94
C ALA A 159 7.52 -27.32 12.51
N GLU A 160 6.22 -27.10 12.25
CA GLU A 160 5.61 -27.40 10.94
C GLU A 160 6.21 -26.56 9.80
N GLU A 161 6.35 -25.24 10.02
CA GLU A 161 6.82 -24.33 8.98
C GLU A 161 8.31 -24.56 8.68
N SER A 162 9.11 -24.99 9.65
CA SER A 162 10.51 -25.37 9.39
C SER A 162 10.62 -26.55 8.44
N VAL A 163 9.75 -27.56 8.57
CA VAL A 163 9.66 -28.70 7.66
C VAL A 163 9.21 -28.25 6.28
N PHE A 164 8.19 -27.39 6.20
CA PHE A 164 7.73 -26.81 4.93
C PHE A 164 8.86 -26.07 4.21
N LEU A 165 9.64 -25.24 4.92
CA LEU A 165 10.74 -24.45 4.35
C LEU A 165 11.85 -25.31 3.74
N THR A 166 12.05 -26.57 4.17
CA THR A 166 13.05 -27.48 3.57
C THR A 166 12.79 -27.84 2.11
N LYS A 167 11.57 -27.57 1.60
CA LYS A 167 11.22 -27.71 0.19
C LYS A 167 11.96 -26.69 -0.69
N TYR A 168 12.29 -25.52 -0.14
CA TYR A 168 12.94 -24.42 -0.84
C TYR A 168 14.38 -24.21 -0.35
N ALA A 169 14.57 -24.10 0.97
CA ALA A 169 15.85 -23.78 1.58
C ALA A 169 16.91 -24.86 1.34
N SER A 170 18.18 -24.43 1.25
CA SER A 170 19.31 -25.37 1.23
C SER A 170 19.47 -26.08 2.58
N HIS A 171 19.29 -25.34 3.67
CA HIS A 171 19.29 -25.84 5.05
C HIS A 171 18.45 -24.94 5.95
N VAL A 172 17.79 -25.52 6.97
CA VAL A 172 16.97 -24.77 7.94
C VAL A 172 17.54 -24.93 9.35
N THR A 173 17.81 -23.82 10.02
CA THR A 173 18.27 -23.80 11.41
C THR A 173 17.19 -23.24 12.33
N VAL A 174 16.63 -24.08 13.21
CA VAL A 174 15.59 -23.67 14.17
C VAL A 174 16.25 -23.21 15.47
N LEU A 175 16.00 -21.96 15.86
CA LEU A 175 16.49 -21.31 17.07
C LEU A 175 15.38 -21.25 18.11
N ILE A 176 15.53 -22.02 19.19
CA ILE A 176 14.54 -22.14 20.27
C ILE A 176 15.14 -21.54 21.54
N ARG A 177 14.52 -20.50 22.09
CA ARG A 177 15.01 -19.87 23.35
C ARG A 177 14.95 -20.76 24.58
N LYS A 178 14.10 -21.79 24.56
CA LYS A 178 13.87 -22.73 25.66
C LYS A 178 14.63 -24.04 25.42
N ASP A 179 14.49 -24.97 26.36
CA ASP A 179 15.11 -26.30 26.30
C ASP A 179 14.60 -27.19 25.16
N ASP A 180 13.36 -26.98 24.70
CA ASP A 180 12.73 -27.80 23.66
C ASP A 180 11.57 -27.05 22.99
N PHE A 181 11.05 -27.61 21.91
CA PHE A 181 9.74 -27.30 21.36
C PHE A 181 8.65 -27.43 22.43
N SER A 182 7.68 -26.53 22.38
CA SER A 182 6.51 -26.52 23.26
C SER A 182 5.26 -27.14 22.61
N CYS A 183 5.40 -27.79 21.46
CA CYS A 183 4.29 -28.40 20.71
C CYS A 183 4.21 -29.92 20.91
N ALA A 184 3.20 -30.55 20.31
CA ALA A 184 3.06 -32.00 20.33
C ALA A 184 4.32 -32.67 19.76
N LYS A 185 4.69 -33.80 20.38
CA LYS A 185 5.90 -34.55 20.04
C LYS A 185 5.94 -34.98 18.57
N SER A 186 4.80 -35.33 17.98
CA SER A 186 4.72 -35.73 16.57
C SER A 186 5.25 -34.66 15.61
N ALA A 187 4.85 -33.39 15.80
CA ALA A 187 5.30 -32.27 14.99
C ALA A 187 6.80 -31.95 15.24
N ALA A 188 7.22 -31.96 16.51
CA ALA A 188 8.62 -31.74 16.87
C ALA A 188 9.54 -32.84 16.31
N ASP A 189 9.12 -34.11 16.36
CA ASP A 189 9.88 -35.25 15.87
C ASP A 189 10.03 -35.23 14.34
N GLU A 190 9.10 -34.64 13.60
CA GLU A 190 9.24 -34.44 12.16
C GLU A 190 10.34 -33.43 11.84
N ALA A 191 10.34 -32.27 12.52
CA ALA A 191 11.41 -31.29 12.38
C ALA A 191 12.78 -31.86 12.79
N ARG A 192 12.83 -32.66 13.86
CA ARG A 192 14.08 -33.26 14.38
C ARG A 192 14.67 -34.35 13.48
N ARG A 193 13.82 -35.10 12.77
CA ARG A 193 14.25 -36.21 11.90
C ARG A 193 14.58 -35.76 10.48
N ASN A 194 14.22 -34.53 10.11
CA ASN A 194 14.51 -34.00 8.80
C ASN A 194 16.02 -33.67 8.67
N GLU A 195 16.69 -34.29 7.71
CA GLU A 195 18.15 -34.17 7.51
C GLU A 195 18.59 -32.75 7.12
N LYS A 196 17.68 -31.92 6.58
CA LYS A 196 17.93 -30.51 6.25
C LYS A 196 17.67 -29.56 7.41
N ILE A 197 17.34 -30.07 8.60
CA ILE A 197 17.00 -29.24 9.76
C ILE A 197 18.04 -29.44 10.87
N THR A 198 18.52 -28.33 11.40
CA THR A 198 19.29 -28.30 12.65
C THR A 198 18.50 -27.55 13.72
N VAL A 199 18.33 -28.16 14.88
CA VAL A 199 17.60 -27.55 16.01
C VAL A 199 18.58 -27.12 17.09
N LEU A 200 18.66 -25.82 17.34
CA LEU A 200 19.48 -25.21 18.39
C LEU A 200 18.57 -24.73 19.52
N THR A 201 18.63 -25.43 20.65
CA THR A 201 17.87 -25.07 21.86
C THR A 201 18.64 -24.07 22.71
N ASN A 202 17.95 -23.44 23.66
CA ASN A 202 18.46 -22.35 24.49
C ASN A 202 19.11 -21.21 23.68
N THR A 203 18.71 -21.02 22.43
CA THR A 203 19.37 -20.12 21.49
C THR A 203 18.39 -19.04 21.04
N SER A 204 18.83 -17.78 21.11
CA SER A 204 18.07 -16.61 20.67
C SER A 204 18.88 -15.74 19.73
N VAL A 205 18.20 -15.12 18.77
CA VAL A 205 18.81 -14.10 17.91
C VAL A 205 19.13 -12.86 18.75
N GLU A 206 20.35 -12.35 18.59
CA GLU A 206 20.80 -11.10 19.19
C GLU A 206 20.60 -9.94 18.20
N SER A 207 21.10 -10.12 16.96
CA SER A 207 20.98 -9.10 15.92
C SER A 207 21.04 -9.67 14.50
N VAL A 208 20.47 -8.92 13.56
CA VAL A 208 20.65 -9.10 12.12
C VAL A 208 21.11 -7.79 11.49
N SER A 209 21.92 -7.87 10.44
CA SER A 209 22.40 -6.69 9.71
C SER A 209 22.71 -7.01 8.25
N GLY A 210 22.79 -5.97 7.42
CA GLY A 210 22.97 -6.10 5.99
C GLY A 210 22.84 -4.78 5.22
N ASP A 211 22.74 -4.90 3.91
CA ASP A 211 22.51 -3.80 2.98
C ASP A 211 21.01 -3.72 2.63
N SER A 212 20.62 -3.87 1.36
CA SER A 212 19.23 -4.09 0.96
C SER A 212 18.72 -5.49 1.31
N VAL A 213 19.59 -6.42 1.69
CA VAL A 213 19.26 -7.79 2.12
C VAL A 213 20.10 -8.20 3.34
N LEU A 214 19.70 -9.28 4.01
CA LEU A 214 20.43 -9.81 5.17
C LEU A 214 21.83 -10.34 4.77
N ARG A 215 22.86 -9.88 5.49
CA ARG A 215 24.27 -10.29 5.30
C ARG A 215 24.90 -10.93 6.52
N ARG A 216 24.39 -10.62 7.71
CA ARG A 216 24.94 -11.13 8.97
C ARG A 216 23.82 -11.43 9.95
N LEU A 217 23.91 -12.57 10.61
CA LEU A 217 23.08 -12.97 11.74
C LEU A 217 23.96 -13.28 12.95
N VAL A 218 23.56 -12.79 14.12
CA VAL A 218 24.17 -13.13 15.40
C VAL A 218 23.14 -13.79 16.29
N TYR A 219 23.47 -14.97 16.82
CA TYR A 219 22.65 -15.65 17.83
C TYR A 219 23.50 -16.15 19.00
N VAL A 220 22.88 -16.24 20.16
CA VAL A 220 23.53 -16.60 21.43
C VAL A 220 22.81 -17.74 22.09
N ASN A 221 23.58 -18.72 22.58
CA ASN A 221 23.07 -19.73 23.49
C ASN A 221 23.03 -19.17 24.92
N GLY A 222 21.84 -18.97 25.46
CA GLY A 222 21.61 -18.38 26.79
C GLY A 222 22.06 -19.26 27.96
N LYS A 223 22.35 -20.55 27.75
CA LYS A 223 22.91 -21.43 28.79
C LYS A 223 24.43 -21.45 28.82
N THR A 224 25.08 -21.44 27.65
CA THR A 224 26.55 -21.53 27.55
C THR A 224 27.21 -20.16 27.42
N GLY A 225 26.47 -19.13 26.99
CA GLY A 225 27.01 -17.83 26.61
C GLY A 225 27.72 -17.83 25.25
N GLU A 226 27.69 -18.94 24.51
CA GLU A 226 28.32 -19.04 23.19
C GLU A 226 27.58 -18.15 22.19
N ARG A 227 28.34 -17.29 21.51
CA ARG A 227 27.87 -16.37 20.49
C ARG A 227 28.36 -16.84 19.13
N THR A 228 27.43 -17.04 18.20
CA THR A 228 27.75 -17.45 16.83
C THR A 228 27.38 -16.34 15.86
N VAL A 229 28.27 -16.10 14.90
CA VAL A 229 28.05 -15.18 13.78
C VAL A 229 27.94 -15.99 12.51
N PHE A 230 26.85 -15.78 11.78
CA PHE A 230 26.61 -16.37 10.47
C PHE A 230 26.70 -15.30 9.38
N GLU A 231 27.52 -15.55 8.38
CA GLU A 231 27.64 -14.75 7.16
C GLU A 231 27.66 -15.71 5.96
N PRO A 232 26.78 -15.53 4.95
CA PRO A 232 26.76 -16.38 3.77
C PRO A 232 28.01 -16.12 2.90
N GLU A 233 28.49 -17.18 2.25
CA GLU A 233 29.62 -17.08 1.33
C GLU A 233 29.28 -16.19 0.11
N ASN A 234 30.32 -15.61 -0.51
CA ASN A 234 30.23 -14.82 -1.75
C ASN A 234 29.27 -13.62 -1.71
N GLY A 235 28.91 -13.14 -0.51
CA GLY A 235 27.95 -12.04 -0.38
C GLY A 235 26.56 -12.43 -0.89
N ASP A 236 26.11 -13.66 -0.66
CA ASP A 236 24.71 -14.03 -0.84
C ASP A 236 23.84 -13.56 0.36
N THR A 237 22.58 -14.01 0.44
CA THR A 237 21.62 -13.68 1.50
C THR A 237 21.03 -14.95 2.13
N PHE A 238 20.28 -14.78 3.21
CA PHE A 238 19.58 -15.84 3.93
C PHE A 238 18.24 -15.31 4.48
N GLY A 239 17.35 -16.21 4.86
CA GLY A 239 16.04 -15.86 5.43
C GLY A 239 16.01 -16.02 6.94
N VAL A 240 15.29 -15.14 7.65
CA VAL A 240 14.97 -15.29 9.07
C VAL A 240 13.45 -15.26 9.24
N PHE A 241 12.87 -16.41 9.59
CA PHE A 241 11.43 -16.60 9.75
C PHE A 241 11.06 -16.61 11.22
N VAL A 242 10.25 -15.65 11.66
CA VAL A 242 9.88 -15.48 13.06
C VAL A 242 8.50 -16.08 13.32
N PHE A 243 8.44 -17.12 14.15
CA PHE A 243 7.22 -17.81 14.58
C PHE A 243 7.02 -17.73 16.10
N ALA A 244 6.95 -16.50 16.62
CA ALA A 244 6.64 -16.22 18.03
C ALA A 244 5.13 -16.19 18.34
N GLY A 245 4.28 -16.51 17.35
CA GLY A 245 2.82 -16.48 17.44
C GLY A 245 2.22 -15.20 16.87
N TYR A 246 0.89 -15.14 16.86
CA TYR A 246 0.10 -14.00 16.37
C TYR A 246 -0.78 -13.47 17.50
N SER A 247 -0.94 -12.16 17.53
CA SER A 247 -1.86 -11.45 18.42
C SER A 247 -3.01 -10.86 17.61
N PRO A 248 -4.26 -11.24 17.86
CA PRO A 248 -5.42 -10.63 17.21
C PRO A 248 -5.63 -9.21 17.73
N SER A 249 -6.07 -8.30 16.86
CA SER A 249 -6.32 -6.90 17.22
C SER A 249 -7.73 -6.73 17.78
N THR A 250 -7.94 -7.21 19.01
CA THR A 250 -9.25 -7.32 19.68
C THR A 250 -9.40 -6.43 20.91
N GLU A 251 -8.47 -5.52 21.17
CA GLU A 251 -8.47 -4.65 22.35
C GLU A 251 -9.80 -3.91 22.52
N LEU A 252 -10.32 -3.35 21.43
CA LEU A 252 -11.59 -2.61 21.36
C LEU A 252 -12.82 -3.47 21.68
N PHE A 253 -12.72 -4.79 21.49
CA PHE A 253 -13.86 -5.72 21.56
C PHE A 253 -13.87 -6.58 22.82
N ARG A 254 -12.89 -6.38 23.72
CA ARG A 254 -12.87 -7.06 25.02
C ARG A 254 -14.07 -6.64 25.85
N GLY A 255 -14.86 -7.62 26.29
CA GLY A 255 -16.11 -7.37 27.02
C GLY A 255 -17.28 -6.92 26.14
N VAL A 256 -17.07 -6.80 24.82
CA VAL A 256 -18.12 -6.54 23.84
C VAL A 256 -18.59 -7.83 23.18
N VAL A 257 -17.64 -8.68 22.75
CA VAL A 257 -17.92 -10.02 22.19
C VAL A 257 -17.09 -11.08 22.89
N ASP A 258 -17.48 -12.34 22.75
CA ASP A 258 -16.77 -13.48 23.34
C ASP A 258 -15.43 -13.69 22.62
N LEU A 259 -14.37 -13.79 23.41
CA LEU A 259 -13.02 -14.07 22.96
C LEU A 259 -12.53 -15.39 23.55
N ASP A 260 -11.70 -16.12 22.82
CA ASP A 260 -11.00 -17.29 23.38
C ASP A 260 -9.88 -16.88 24.35
N GLU A 261 -9.26 -17.87 24.99
CA GLU A 261 -8.14 -17.64 25.93
C GLU A 261 -6.92 -16.96 25.28
N ARG A 262 -6.84 -16.96 23.95
CA ARG A 262 -5.77 -16.37 23.16
C ARG A 262 -6.14 -14.98 22.62
N GLY A 263 -7.36 -14.52 22.89
CA GLY A 263 -7.89 -13.22 22.51
C GLY A 263 -8.54 -13.16 21.13
N TYR A 264 -8.73 -14.27 20.42
CA TYR A 264 -9.40 -14.30 19.11
C TYR A 264 -10.91 -14.24 19.28
N VAL A 265 -11.61 -13.60 18.35
CA VAL A 265 -13.07 -13.53 18.37
C VAL A 265 -13.66 -14.91 18.09
N ILE A 266 -14.57 -15.36 18.96
CA ILE A 266 -15.33 -16.59 18.76
C ILE A 266 -16.47 -16.30 17.79
N THR A 267 -16.50 -17.04 16.68
CA THR A 267 -17.58 -16.96 15.70
C THR A 267 -18.18 -18.33 15.42
N ASP A 268 -19.45 -18.35 15.02
CA ASP A 268 -20.05 -19.54 14.44
C ASP A 268 -19.64 -19.73 12.96
N ARG A 269 -20.22 -20.74 12.30
CA ARG A 269 -19.96 -21.03 10.87
C ARG A 269 -20.44 -19.93 9.92
N GLN A 270 -21.26 -18.99 10.39
CA GLN A 270 -21.82 -17.88 9.65
C GLN A 270 -21.09 -16.56 9.96
N GLN A 271 -19.95 -16.63 10.66
CA GLN A 271 -19.15 -15.47 11.10
C GLN A 271 -19.85 -14.60 12.15
N LYS A 272 -20.92 -15.10 12.79
CA LYS A 272 -21.66 -14.39 13.83
C LYS A 272 -20.93 -14.50 15.17
N THR A 273 -20.85 -13.39 15.91
CA THR A 273 -20.27 -13.36 17.26
C THR A 273 -21.32 -13.67 18.34
N SER A 274 -20.96 -13.56 19.62
CA SER A 274 -21.92 -13.68 20.73
C SER A 274 -22.96 -12.56 20.79
N VAL A 275 -22.75 -11.46 20.07
CA VAL A 275 -23.69 -10.34 19.99
C VAL A 275 -24.41 -10.36 18.63
N ASP A 276 -25.74 -10.40 18.67
CA ASP A 276 -26.56 -10.31 17.46
C ASP A 276 -26.22 -9.04 16.66
N GLY A 277 -26.23 -9.08 15.33
CA GLY A 277 -25.83 -7.95 14.49
C GLY A 277 -24.34 -7.57 14.50
N VAL A 278 -23.51 -8.27 15.28
CA VAL A 278 -22.04 -8.13 15.26
C VAL A 278 -21.41 -9.40 14.70
N TYR A 279 -20.62 -9.23 13.65
CA TYR A 279 -19.93 -10.29 12.92
C TYR A 279 -18.43 -10.05 12.98
N ALA A 280 -17.62 -11.07 12.77
CA ALA A 280 -16.17 -10.93 12.68
C ALA A 280 -15.61 -11.77 11.52
N ALA A 281 -14.62 -11.25 10.80
CA ALA A 281 -14.04 -11.93 9.64
C ALA A 281 -12.53 -11.68 9.52
N GLY A 282 -11.83 -12.60 8.85
CA GLY A 282 -10.38 -12.50 8.68
C GLY A 282 -9.63 -12.93 9.94
N ASP A 283 -8.37 -12.53 10.05
CA ASP A 283 -7.43 -13.14 11.02
C ASP A 283 -7.70 -12.78 12.48
N VAL A 284 -8.70 -11.93 12.74
CA VAL A 284 -9.21 -11.64 14.08
C VAL A 284 -9.99 -12.83 14.67
N CYS A 285 -10.48 -13.75 13.82
CA CYS A 285 -11.25 -14.93 14.22
C CYS A 285 -10.36 -16.16 14.45
N ILE A 286 -10.89 -17.14 15.17
CA ILE A 286 -10.23 -18.44 15.38
C ILE A 286 -10.12 -19.19 14.05
N LYS A 287 -8.89 -19.39 13.57
CA LYS A 287 -8.62 -20.21 12.38
C LYS A 287 -7.25 -20.87 12.40
N ASN A 288 -7.16 -21.94 11.61
CA ASN A 288 -5.93 -22.66 11.37
C ASN A 288 -5.10 -21.99 10.27
N LEU A 289 -5.75 -21.58 9.16
CA LEU A 289 -5.07 -21.01 7.99
C LEU A 289 -5.33 -19.50 7.88
N ARG A 290 -4.29 -18.71 8.13
CA ARG A 290 -4.26 -17.25 7.99
C ARG A 290 -3.71 -16.88 6.62
N GLN A 291 -4.60 -16.63 5.66
CA GLN A 291 -4.26 -16.32 4.27
C GLN A 291 -5.25 -15.30 3.71
N VAL A 292 -4.85 -14.59 2.66
CA VAL A 292 -5.71 -13.62 1.97
C VAL A 292 -6.98 -14.29 1.46
N VAL A 293 -6.86 -15.48 0.86
CA VAL A 293 -8.00 -16.23 0.32
C VAL A 293 -9.01 -16.65 1.40
N THR A 294 -8.55 -17.03 2.60
CA THR A 294 -9.47 -17.37 3.70
C THR A 294 -10.12 -16.12 4.28
N ALA A 295 -9.37 -15.02 4.41
CA ALA A 295 -9.91 -13.74 4.86
C ALA A 295 -10.99 -13.19 3.91
N VAL A 296 -10.78 -13.27 2.60
CA VAL A 296 -11.76 -12.91 1.57
C VAL A 296 -13.02 -13.78 1.70
N GLY A 297 -12.85 -15.10 1.86
CA GLY A 297 -13.96 -16.03 2.08
C GLY A 297 -14.80 -15.69 3.32
N ASP A 298 -14.16 -15.43 4.46
CA ASP A 298 -14.83 -15.03 5.70
C ASP A 298 -15.58 -13.70 5.52
N GLY A 299 -14.95 -12.72 4.84
CA GLY A 299 -15.57 -11.42 4.57
C GLY A 299 -16.83 -11.52 3.70
N ALA A 300 -16.79 -12.33 2.64
CA ALA A 300 -17.97 -12.57 1.80
C ALA A 300 -19.11 -13.25 2.56
N LEU A 301 -18.78 -14.22 3.42
CA LEU A 301 -19.76 -14.91 4.26
C LEU A 301 -20.41 -13.97 5.28
N ALA A 302 -19.60 -13.19 6.00
CA ALA A 302 -20.09 -12.20 6.96
C ALA A 302 -20.99 -11.16 6.28
N ALA A 303 -20.61 -10.66 5.10
CA ALA A 303 -21.43 -9.72 4.33
C ALA A 303 -22.81 -10.29 3.95
N THR A 304 -22.87 -11.56 3.57
CA THR A 304 -24.13 -12.21 3.18
C THR A 304 -25.10 -12.33 4.37
N GLU A 305 -24.57 -12.57 5.56
CA GLU A 305 -25.39 -12.63 6.79
C GLU A 305 -25.76 -11.24 7.31
N LEU A 306 -24.85 -10.26 7.19
CA LEU A 306 -25.11 -8.87 7.48
C LEU A 306 -26.19 -8.27 6.56
N GLU A 307 -26.23 -8.64 5.27
CA GLU A 307 -27.33 -8.27 4.36
C GLU A 307 -28.69 -8.70 4.92
N LYS A 308 -28.83 -9.97 5.30
CA LYS A 308 -30.09 -10.52 5.87
C LYS A 308 -30.46 -9.79 7.16
N TYR A 309 -29.47 -9.55 8.01
CA TYR A 309 -29.65 -8.82 9.26
C TYR A 309 -30.16 -7.40 9.01
N CYS A 310 -29.49 -6.64 8.12
CA CYS A 310 -29.86 -5.27 7.79
C CYS A 310 -31.26 -5.19 7.17
N ALA A 311 -31.62 -6.13 6.28
CA ALA A 311 -32.98 -6.21 5.74
C ALA A 311 -34.05 -6.35 6.85
N ALA A 312 -33.79 -7.20 7.85
CA ALA A 312 -34.68 -7.36 9.00
C ALA A 312 -34.73 -6.08 9.85
N MET A 313 -33.59 -5.41 10.06
CA MET A 313 -33.51 -4.17 10.84
C MET A 313 -34.20 -2.99 10.17
N GLN A 314 -34.05 -2.81 8.85
CA GLN A 314 -34.80 -1.80 8.10
C GLN A 314 -36.32 -2.03 8.23
N LYS A 315 -36.77 -3.30 8.17
CA LYS A 315 -38.20 -3.65 8.34
C LYS A 315 -38.68 -3.38 9.78
N LYS A 316 -37.84 -3.68 10.78
CA LYS A 316 -38.16 -3.52 12.20
C LYS A 316 -38.23 -2.04 12.61
N THR A 317 -37.26 -1.25 12.18
CA THR A 317 -37.07 0.15 12.62
C THR A 317 -37.79 1.16 11.71
N GLY A 318 -38.05 0.80 10.46
CA GLY A 318 -38.53 1.73 9.43
C GLY A 318 -37.47 2.71 8.92
N LEU A 319 -36.23 2.62 9.44
CA LEU A 319 -35.11 3.45 9.02
C LEU A 319 -34.43 2.83 7.81
N LYS A 320 -34.07 3.66 6.82
CA LYS A 320 -33.28 3.28 5.65
C LYS A 320 -32.16 4.31 5.44
N PRO A 321 -30.90 3.91 5.62
CA PRO A 321 -29.75 4.72 5.24
C PRO A 321 -29.87 5.16 3.77
N GLU A 322 -29.74 6.46 3.51
CA GLU A 322 -29.70 6.96 2.15
C GLU A 322 -28.34 6.64 1.53
N VAL A 323 -28.32 5.75 0.54
CA VAL A 323 -27.13 5.52 -0.27
C VAL A 323 -26.90 6.78 -1.12
N PRO A 324 -25.75 7.46 -1.01
CA PRO A 324 -25.45 8.62 -1.84
C PRO A 324 -25.66 8.27 -3.33
N HIS A 325 -26.38 9.10 -4.08
CA HIS A 325 -26.71 8.84 -5.48
C HIS A 325 -25.45 8.50 -6.29
N ARG A 326 -25.33 7.24 -6.75
CA ARG A 326 -24.32 6.84 -7.75
C ARG A 326 -24.50 7.67 -9.02
N ARG A 327 -23.42 8.26 -9.55
CA ARG A 327 -23.27 8.40 -11.01
C ARG A 327 -23.18 6.98 -11.57
N ALA A 328 -24.16 6.58 -12.38
CA ALA A 328 -24.20 5.25 -12.96
C ALA A 328 -22.95 4.98 -13.82
N ALA A 329 -21.96 4.29 -13.26
CA ALA A 329 -20.90 3.69 -14.06
C ALA A 329 -21.52 2.55 -14.88
N ALA A 330 -21.45 2.69 -16.21
CA ALA A 330 -22.01 1.75 -17.16
C ALA A 330 -21.30 0.39 -17.06
N HIS A 331 -21.96 -0.59 -16.44
CA HIS A 331 -21.59 -1.99 -16.56
C HIS A 331 -22.56 -2.64 -17.54
N ARG A 332 -22.18 -2.75 -18.83
CA ARG A 332 -22.84 -3.67 -19.75
C ARG A 332 -22.26 -5.08 -19.51
N PRO A 333 -23.09 -6.13 -19.44
CA PRO A 333 -22.58 -7.48 -19.29
C PRO A 333 -21.86 -7.92 -20.56
N ALA A 334 -20.68 -8.53 -20.41
CA ALA A 334 -20.00 -9.25 -21.47
C ALA A 334 -20.83 -10.48 -21.81
N ASP A 335 -21.48 -10.46 -22.97
CA ASP A 335 -22.20 -11.61 -23.49
C ASP A 335 -21.21 -12.63 -24.09
N SER A 336 -21.50 -13.89 -23.81
CA SER A 336 -20.76 -15.07 -24.21
C SER A 336 -21.05 -15.44 -25.67
N GLY A 337 -20.03 -15.66 -26.51
CA GLY A 337 -20.23 -16.30 -27.81
C GLY A 337 -19.07 -16.22 -28.80
N ARG A 338 -18.26 -17.30 -28.82
CA ARG A 338 -17.60 -17.94 -29.98
C ARG A 338 -16.99 -17.08 -31.11
N GLY A 339 -15.69 -17.30 -31.31
CA GLY A 339 -15.16 -17.77 -32.60
C GLY A 339 -14.80 -16.73 -33.67
N GLU A 340 -13.48 -16.59 -33.86
CA GLU A 340 -12.76 -16.36 -35.12
C GLU A 340 -12.66 -14.96 -35.77
N SER A 341 -11.39 -14.61 -35.99
CA SER A 341 -10.79 -13.76 -37.02
C SER A 341 -11.04 -12.25 -37.00
N ALA A 342 -9.92 -11.52 -36.89
CA ALA A 342 -9.82 -10.08 -37.15
C ALA A 342 -10.31 -9.73 -38.57
N PRO A 343 -10.80 -8.50 -38.76
CA PRO A 343 -9.94 -7.53 -39.43
C PRO A 343 -9.99 -6.11 -38.82
N ALA A 344 -9.04 -5.31 -39.30
CA ALA A 344 -8.56 -4.04 -38.78
C ALA A 344 -9.50 -2.83 -38.95
N THR A 345 -9.28 -1.85 -38.05
CA THR A 345 -9.41 -0.38 -38.16
C THR A 345 -10.79 0.27 -38.33
N ALA A 346 -11.29 0.89 -37.25
CA ALA A 346 -11.40 2.36 -37.06
C ALA A 346 -11.97 2.70 -35.65
N PRO A 347 -11.68 3.89 -35.07
CA PRO A 347 -11.55 4.08 -33.62
C PRO A 347 -12.80 4.66 -32.93
N GLN A 348 -13.08 4.24 -31.69
CA GLN A 348 -14.03 4.91 -30.80
C GLN A 348 -13.52 4.92 -29.34
N GLY A 349 -12.94 6.06 -28.95
CA GLY A 349 -13.07 6.74 -27.66
C GLY A 349 -12.88 5.97 -26.34
N ASP A 350 -11.63 5.59 -26.02
CA ASP A 350 -11.18 5.46 -24.63
C ASP A 350 -10.49 6.76 -24.23
N GLY A 351 -11.09 7.52 -23.32
CA GLY A 351 -10.46 8.75 -22.79
C GLY A 351 -9.24 8.40 -21.93
N LEU A 352 -8.12 9.08 -22.16
CA LEU A 352 -6.88 8.93 -21.38
C LEU A 352 -7.07 9.21 -19.87
N PHE A 353 -8.05 10.04 -19.53
CA PHE A 353 -8.44 10.38 -18.16
C PHE A 353 -9.84 9.86 -17.85
N SER A 354 -10.02 9.27 -16.66
CA SER A 354 -11.34 8.88 -16.19
C SER A 354 -12.21 10.10 -15.88
N ALA A 355 -13.53 9.94 -15.87
CA ALA A 355 -14.45 11.03 -15.54
C ALA A 355 -14.16 11.65 -14.15
N ASP A 356 -13.75 10.84 -13.18
CA ASP A 356 -13.41 11.32 -11.83
C ASP A 356 -12.09 12.11 -11.82
N MET A 357 -11.08 11.66 -12.60
CA MET A 357 -9.84 12.42 -12.80
C MET A 357 -10.13 13.77 -13.46
N VAL A 358 -10.98 13.79 -14.49
CA VAL A 358 -11.39 15.04 -15.14
C VAL A 358 -12.06 15.98 -14.14
N GLN A 359 -12.95 15.49 -13.28
CA GLN A 359 -13.57 16.34 -12.24
C GLN A 359 -12.57 16.89 -11.22
N GLN A 360 -11.59 16.10 -10.81
CA GLN A 360 -10.53 16.56 -9.89
C GLN A 360 -9.64 17.60 -10.56
N LEU A 361 -9.27 17.38 -11.83
CA LEU A 361 -8.53 18.31 -12.65
C LEU A 361 -9.31 19.62 -12.85
N ASP A 362 -10.60 19.56 -13.18
CA ASP A 362 -11.46 20.73 -13.32
C ASP A 362 -11.46 21.60 -12.05
N ALA A 363 -11.59 20.98 -10.88
CA ALA A 363 -11.56 21.68 -9.60
C ALA A 363 -10.20 22.34 -9.30
N LEU A 364 -9.11 21.76 -9.80
CA LEU A 364 -7.75 22.27 -9.64
C LEU A 364 -7.43 23.36 -10.67
N PHE A 365 -7.78 23.16 -11.93
CA PHE A 365 -7.67 24.12 -13.02
C PHE A 365 -8.54 25.37 -12.77
N ALA A 366 -9.71 25.22 -12.15
CA ALA A 366 -10.54 26.34 -11.73
C ALA A 366 -9.79 27.30 -10.77
N LYS A 367 -8.87 26.77 -9.95
CA LYS A 367 -8.06 27.54 -8.99
C LYS A 367 -6.74 28.07 -9.57
N MET A 368 -6.37 27.72 -10.79
CA MET A 368 -5.23 28.34 -11.47
C MET A 368 -5.59 29.78 -11.84
N GLU A 369 -4.72 30.72 -11.51
CA GLU A 369 -4.89 32.15 -11.73
C GLU A 369 -4.13 32.65 -12.98
N SER A 370 -3.16 31.87 -13.46
CA SER A 370 -2.33 32.21 -14.62
C SER A 370 -2.16 31.03 -15.58
N PRO A 371 -2.01 31.27 -16.90
CA PRO A 371 -1.80 30.21 -17.86
C PRO A 371 -0.35 29.71 -17.86
N LEU A 372 -0.17 28.44 -18.24
CA LEU A 372 1.13 27.78 -18.41
C LEU A 372 1.26 27.20 -19.82
N ILE A 373 2.52 27.08 -20.25
CA ILE A 373 2.90 26.45 -21.51
C ILE A 373 3.63 25.15 -21.18
N LEU A 374 3.15 24.03 -21.72
CA LEU A 374 3.76 22.72 -21.66
C LEU A 374 4.65 22.57 -22.90
N ARG A 375 5.93 22.88 -22.75
CA ARG A 375 6.90 22.83 -23.85
C ARG A 375 7.51 21.44 -23.96
N LEU A 376 7.24 20.74 -25.07
CA LEU A 376 7.67 19.38 -25.33
C LEU A 376 8.99 19.37 -26.11
N SER A 377 9.97 18.63 -25.60
CA SER A 377 11.16 18.19 -26.33
C SER A 377 10.99 16.71 -26.64
N LEU A 378 10.83 16.38 -27.92
CA LEU A 378 10.47 15.03 -28.38
C LEU A 378 11.62 14.44 -29.20
N ASP A 379 11.75 13.12 -29.15
CA ASP A 379 12.67 12.32 -29.96
C ASP A 379 11.92 11.23 -30.76
N GLU A 380 12.66 10.34 -31.43
CA GLU A 380 12.09 9.29 -32.27
C GLU A 380 11.50 8.09 -31.49
N ARG A 381 11.64 8.03 -30.16
CA ARG A 381 11.18 6.89 -29.35
C ARG A 381 9.65 6.89 -29.20
N PRO A 382 9.00 5.71 -29.04
CA PRO A 382 7.55 5.63 -28.87
C PRO A 382 7.00 6.48 -27.72
N VAL A 383 7.75 6.59 -26.62
CA VAL A 383 7.43 7.40 -25.44
C VAL A 383 7.24 8.88 -25.77
N SER A 384 7.92 9.42 -26.79
CA SER A 384 7.73 10.81 -27.24
C SER A 384 6.32 11.04 -27.80
N ARG A 385 5.79 10.08 -28.57
CA ARG A 385 4.41 10.16 -29.08
C ARG A 385 3.39 9.99 -27.95
N GLU A 386 3.69 9.15 -26.98
CA GLU A 386 2.85 8.98 -25.80
C GLU A 386 2.80 10.28 -24.97
N LEU A 387 3.95 10.91 -24.74
CA LEU A 387 4.04 12.19 -24.05
C LEU A 387 3.26 13.28 -24.78
N GLU A 388 3.41 13.39 -26.10
CA GLU A 388 2.65 14.36 -26.91
C GLU A 388 1.14 14.16 -26.74
N ASN A 389 0.65 12.95 -27.00
CA ASN A 389 -0.78 12.62 -26.85
C ASN A 389 -1.28 12.90 -25.43
N TYR A 390 -0.46 12.62 -24.42
CA TYR A 390 -0.81 12.83 -23.01
C TYR A 390 -0.93 14.31 -22.67
N MET A 391 0.02 15.13 -23.13
CA MET A 391 0.03 16.57 -22.87
C MET A 391 -1.06 17.30 -23.66
N ASP A 392 -1.32 16.89 -24.91
CA ASP A 392 -2.44 17.41 -25.71
C ASP A 392 -3.79 17.08 -25.05
N ALA A 393 -3.97 15.84 -24.59
CA ALA A 393 -5.17 15.46 -23.87
C ALA A 393 -5.34 16.24 -22.56
N LEU A 394 -4.26 16.51 -21.82
CA LEU A 394 -4.31 17.29 -20.58
C LEU A 394 -4.65 18.76 -20.85
N ALA A 395 -4.04 19.36 -21.87
CA ALA A 395 -4.32 20.74 -22.28
C ALA A 395 -5.74 20.91 -22.83
N ALA A 396 -6.31 19.89 -23.48
CA ALA A 396 -7.69 19.93 -23.95
C ALA A 396 -8.74 20.06 -22.82
N LEU A 397 -8.36 19.79 -21.56
CA LEU A 397 -9.25 19.90 -20.41
C LEU A 397 -9.37 21.33 -19.87
N THR A 398 -8.49 22.26 -20.26
CA THR A 398 -8.53 23.65 -19.75
C THR A 398 -7.93 24.65 -20.73
N ASP A 399 -8.50 25.85 -20.78
CA ASP A 399 -7.98 26.99 -21.51
C ASP A 399 -6.70 27.60 -20.90
N LYS A 400 -6.27 27.12 -19.73
CA LYS A 400 -5.08 27.63 -19.00
C LYS A 400 -3.79 26.85 -19.31
N LEU A 401 -3.87 25.78 -20.09
CA LEU A 401 -2.71 25.01 -20.53
C LEU A 401 -2.62 25.06 -22.04
N THR A 402 -1.41 25.27 -22.55
CA THR A 402 -1.12 25.24 -23.98
C THR A 402 0.08 24.34 -24.21
N VAL A 403 0.09 23.59 -25.32
CA VAL A 403 1.20 22.69 -25.67
C VAL A 403 2.02 23.34 -26.79
N GLU A 404 3.33 23.40 -26.61
CA GLU A 404 4.28 23.88 -27.62
C GLU A 404 5.35 22.80 -27.87
N LYS A 405 5.78 22.64 -29.12
CA LYS A 405 6.91 21.76 -29.44
C LYS A 405 8.18 22.58 -29.61
N SER A 406 9.27 22.14 -28.98
CA SER A 406 10.59 22.70 -29.21
C SER A 406 11.07 22.35 -30.62
N ALA A 407 11.71 23.30 -31.30
CA ALA A 407 12.24 23.10 -32.65
C ALA A 407 13.43 22.12 -32.72
N THR A 408 14.08 21.85 -31.59
CA THR A 408 15.21 20.94 -31.47
C THR A 408 14.95 19.95 -30.34
N ALA A 409 15.24 18.67 -30.58
CA ALA A 409 15.34 17.66 -29.53
C ALA A 409 16.50 18.09 -28.61
N GLY A 410 16.16 18.61 -27.42
CA GLY A 410 17.15 18.96 -26.41
C GLY A 410 17.69 17.72 -25.70
N ASP A 411 18.82 17.87 -25.00
CA ASP A 411 19.33 16.85 -24.08
C ASP A 411 18.23 16.48 -23.07
N GLY A 412 18.02 15.18 -22.88
CA GLY A 412 16.99 14.64 -21.99
C GLY A 412 15.59 14.49 -22.61
N ALA A 413 15.38 14.62 -23.92
CA ALA A 413 14.12 14.20 -24.55
C ALA A 413 13.85 12.69 -24.29
N PRO A 414 12.59 12.20 -24.23
CA PRO A 414 11.35 12.97 -24.20
C PRO A 414 11.20 13.75 -22.89
N CYS A 415 10.79 15.01 -22.98
CA CYS A 415 10.62 15.87 -21.81
C CYS A 415 9.47 16.87 -22.03
N VAL A 416 8.69 17.11 -20.97
CA VAL A 416 7.83 18.29 -20.86
C VAL A 416 8.43 19.26 -19.85
N ARG A 417 8.72 20.48 -20.31
CA ARG A 417 9.12 21.61 -19.45
C ARG A 417 7.93 22.54 -19.26
N VAL A 418 7.66 22.89 -18.01
CA VAL A 418 6.59 23.84 -17.68
C VAL A 418 7.15 25.26 -17.78
N CYS A 419 6.52 26.08 -18.61
CA CYS A 419 6.87 27.48 -18.81
C CYS A 419 5.72 28.39 -18.38
N ARG A 420 6.06 29.60 -17.95
CA ARG A 420 5.07 30.67 -17.70
C ARG A 420 4.56 31.22 -19.03
N ALA A 421 3.47 31.99 -18.97
CA ALA A 421 2.86 32.63 -20.13
C ALA A 421 3.80 33.54 -20.95
N ASP A 422 4.87 34.05 -20.34
CA ASP A 422 5.90 34.86 -21.01
C ASP A 422 6.99 34.03 -21.69
N GLY A 423 6.86 32.70 -21.69
CA GLY A 423 7.76 31.75 -22.33
C GLY A 423 8.97 31.35 -21.48
N ARG A 424 9.18 31.95 -20.31
CA ARG A 424 10.27 31.59 -19.38
C ARG A 424 9.98 30.26 -18.69
N GLU A 425 11.01 29.45 -18.51
CA GLU A 425 10.89 28.19 -17.77
C GLU A 425 10.52 28.45 -16.30
N ALA A 426 9.63 27.61 -15.78
CA ALA A 426 9.08 27.73 -14.43
C ALA A 426 9.82 26.85 -13.41
N GLY A 427 10.95 26.24 -13.79
CA GLY A 427 11.78 25.41 -12.92
C GLY A 427 11.25 24.00 -12.68
N ILE A 428 10.27 23.53 -13.47
CA ILE A 428 9.73 22.16 -13.38
C ILE A 428 9.81 21.50 -14.76
N ALA A 429 10.45 20.34 -14.81
CA ALA A 429 10.50 19.47 -15.98
C ALA A 429 10.24 18.00 -15.62
N PHE A 430 9.61 17.27 -16.53
CA PHE A 430 9.42 15.83 -16.43
C PHE A 430 9.91 15.14 -17.70
N HIS A 431 10.85 14.22 -17.53
CA HIS A 431 11.50 13.44 -18.57
C HIS A 431 10.87 12.04 -18.62
N GLY A 432 10.09 11.77 -19.66
CA GLY A 432 9.14 10.66 -19.76
C GLY A 432 7.68 11.15 -19.79
N VAL A 433 6.72 10.25 -19.54
CA VAL A 433 5.29 10.57 -19.44
C VAL A 433 4.91 10.68 -17.96
N PRO A 434 4.39 11.82 -17.46
CA PRO A 434 4.00 11.98 -16.06
C PRO A 434 2.70 11.23 -15.74
N GLY A 435 2.78 9.90 -15.75
CA GLY A 435 1.69 8.97 -15.44
C GLY A 435 1.87 8.25 -14.11
N GLY A 436 1.17 7.14 -13.91
CA GLY A 436 1.28 6.31 -12.70
C GLY A 436 1.09 7.11 -11.42
N HIS A 437 1.99 6.94 -10.45
CA HIS A 437 1.96 7.69 -9.19
C HIS A 437 2.42 9.15 -9.33
N GLU A 438 3.17 9.49 -10.39
CA GLU A 438 3.69 10.84 -10.64
C GLU A 438 2.71 11.76 -11.37
N PHE A 439 1.56 11.24 -11.80
CA PHE A 439 0.49 12.08 -12.36
C PHE A 439 0.05 13.15 -11.35
N THR A 440 -0.19 12.75 -10.11
CA THR A 440 -0.64 13.67 -9.06
C THR A 440 0.41 14.72 -8.71
N SER A 441 1.69 14.32 -8.61
CA SER A 441 2.78 15.26 -8.30
C SER A 441 2.95 16.28 -9.42
N PHE A 442 2.94 15.85 -10.70
CA PHE A 442 3.03 16.73 -11.85
C PHE A 442 1.89 17.76 -11.89
N VAL A 443 0.64 17.32 -11.71
CA VAL A 443 -0.54 18.20 -11.66
C VAL A 443 -0.46 19.19 -10.50
N LEU A 444 0.01 18.76 -9.33
CA LEU A 444 0.25 19.65 -8.19
C LEU A 444 1.34 20.68 -8.48
N GLY A 445 2.38 20.31 -9.22
CA GLY A 445 3.41 21.22 -9.73
C GLY A 445 2.80 22.34 -10.58
N LEU A 446 1.92 22.01 -11.53
CA LEU A 446 1.19 22.99 -12.35
C LEU A 446 0.35 23.93 -11.47
N TYR A 447 -0.41 23.38 -10.52
CA TYR A 447 -1.22 24.17 -9.59
C TYR A 447 -0.37 25.09 -8.70
N ASN A 448 0.79 24.62 -8.22
CA ASN A 448 1.71 25.41 -7.40
C ASN A 448 2.34 26.58 -8.18
N LEU A 449 2.53 26.44 -9.49
CA LEU A 449 3.06 27.49 -10.34
C LEU A 449 2.00 28.51 -10.78
N ALA A 450 0.78 28.04 -11.05
CA ALA A 450 -0.26 28.83 -11.68
C ALA A 450 -1.34 29.36 -10.74
N GLY A 451 -1.52 28.76 -9.57
CA GLY A 451 -2.53 29.15 -8.58
C GLY A 451 -1.91 29.56 -7.23
N PRO A 452 -2.71 29.63 -6.15
CA PRO A 452 -2.21 29.95 -4.82
C PRO A 452 -1.29 28.86 -4.24
N GLY A 453 -1.26 27.68 -4.88
CA GLY A 453 -0.48 26.52 -4.47
C GLY A 453 -0.95 25.88 -3.18
N GLN A 454 -0.21 24.88 -2.73
CA GLN A 454 -0.44 24.19 -1.46
C GLN A 454 -0.02 25.08 -0.28
N ARG A 455 -0.72 24.99 0.85
CA ARG A 455 -0.33 25.76 2.06
C ARG A 455 1.06 25.35 2.52
N ILE A 456 1.87 26.35 2.85
CA ILE A 456 3.20 26.22 3.43
C ILE A 456 3.29 27.22 4.58
N ASP A 457 3.98 26.87 5.66
CA ASP A 457 4.13 27.79 6.79
C ASP A 457 5.07 28.95 6.43
N ASP A 458 4.86 30.11 7.08
CA ASP A 458 5.58 31.35 6.76
C ASP A 458 7.09 31.24 6.99
N ARG A 459 7.52 30.42 7.95
CA ARG A 459 8.93 30.20 8.24
C ARG A 459 9.59 29.45 7.08
N THR A 460 9.02 28.33 6.65
CA THR A 460 9.53 27.55 5.53
C THR A 460 9.50 28.35 4.23
N LYS A 461 8.43 29.11 3.98
CA LYS A 461 8.35 30.01 2.82
C LYS A 461 9.51 31.03 2.81
N THR A 462 9.77 31.67 3.95
CA THR A 462 10.87 32.64 4.09
C THR A 462 12.24 31.98 3.87
N LEU A 463 12.41 30.72 4.28
CA LEU A 463 13.66 29.98 4.04
C LEU A 463 13.86 29.71 2.54
N ILE A 464 12.80 29.29 1.83
CA ILE A 464 12.86 29.05 0.38
C ILE A 464 13.22 30.34 -0.37
N GLU A 465 12.55 31.45 -0.05
CA GLU A 465 12.78 32.75 -0.69
C GLU A 465 14.20 33.30 -0.45
N LYS A 466 14.86 32.87 0.64
CA LYS A 466 16.22 33.28 1.00
C LYS A 466 17.33 32.47 0.32
N LEU A 467 17.01 31.39 -0.38
CA LEU A 467 18.02 30.64 -1.14
C LEU A 467 18.62 31.56 -2.21
N ASP A 468 19.91 31.86 -2.07
CA ASP A 468 20.67 32.83 -2.88
C ASP A 468 21.65 32.17 -3.85
N ARG A 469 21.60 30.84 -3.98
CA ARG A 469 22.38 30.07 -4.96
C ARG A 469 21.47 29.36 -5.94
N ASP A 470 21.98 29.13 -7.14
CA ASP A 470 21.28 28.31 -8.12
C ASP A 470 21.32 26.84 -7.67
N VAL A 471 20.15 26.22 -7.65
CA VAL A 471 19.93 24.84 -7.22
C VAL A 471 19.23 24.11 -8.36
N HIS A 472 19.87 23.06 -8.84
CA HIS A 472 19.29 22.12 -9.77
C HIS A 472 19.13 20.77 -9.08
N MET A 473 17.90 20.28 -9.01
CA MET A 473 17.58 18.97 -8.46
C MET A 473 17.22 18.02 -9.60
N THR A 474 18.02 16.97 -9.76
CA THR A 474 17.68 15.85 -10.64
C THR A 474 17.05 14.76 -9.80
N ILE A 475 15.78 14.44 -10.03
CA ILE A 475 15.05 13.41 -9.29
C ILE A 475 14.80 12.22 -10.21
N MET A 476 15.18 11.03 -9.77
CA MET A 476 15.02 9.78 -10.49
C MET A 476 13.92 8.95 -9.82
N VAL A 477 12.93 8.58 -10.62
CA VAL A 477 11.70 7.91 -10.18
C VAL A 477 11.42 6.66 -11.02
N SER A 478 10.45 5.87 -10.55
CA SER A 478 9.74 4.87 -11.34
C SER A 478 8.25 5.17 -11.22
N LEU A 479 7.48 5.03 -12.29
CA LEU A 479 6.03 5.30 -12.26
C LEU A 479 5.24 4.35 -11.34
N THR A 480 5.86 3.24 -10.90
CA THR A 480 5.30 2.30 -9.91
C THR A 480 5.67 2.64 -8.46
N CYS A 481 6.53 3.63 -8.24
CA CYS A 481 7.01 4.04 -6.92
C CYS A 481 5.95 4.85 -6.16
N THR A 482 5.48 4.33 -5.03
CA THR A 482 4.47 5.02 -4.19
C THR A 482 5.04 6.12 -3.29
N MET A 483 6.37 6.16 -3.13
CA MET A 483 7.08 7.12 -2.26
C MET A 483 7.67 8.31 -3.02
N CYS A 484 7.83 8.18 -4.34
CA CYS A 484 8.40 9.19 -5.20
C CYS A 484 7.57 10.49 -5.30
N PRO A 485 6.22 10.43 -5.29
CA PRO A 485 5.42 11.65 -5.41
C PRO A 485 5.62 12.64 -4.26
N GLU A 486 5.95 12.15 -3.06
CA GLU A 486 6.19 13.00 -1.89
C GLU A 486 7.44 13.86 -2.08
N LEU A 487 8.55 13.25 -2.53
CA LEU A 487 9.78 13.97 -2.85
C LEU A 487 9.60 14.93 -4.02
N VAL A 488 8.96 14.48 -5.10
CA VAL A 488 8.73 15.30 -6.30
C VAL A 488 7.88 16.51 -5.96
N THR A 489 6.78 16.31 -5.22
CA THR A 489 5.91 17.40 -4.78
C THR A 489 6.66 18.39 -3.89
N ALA A 490 7.49 17.91 -2.96
CA ALA A 490 8.28 18.77 -2.09
C ALA A 490 9.31 19.61 -2.87
N ALA A 491 10.06 19.00 -3.78
CA ALA A 491 11.04 19.69 -4.61
C ALA A 491 10.39 20.71 -5.55
N GLN A 492 9.32 20.31 -6.25
CA GLN A 492 8.54 21.19 -7.11
C GLN A 492 7.91 22.34 -6.32
N ARG A 493 7.53 22.12 -5.05
CA ARG A 493 7.03 23.19 -4.19
C ARG A 493 8.11 24.24 -3.92
N ILE A 494 9.36 23.82 -3.66
CA ILE A 494 10.50 24.74 -3.49
C ILE A 494 10.74 25.52 -4.80
N ALA A 495 10.81 24.82 -5.95
CA ALA A 495 10.98 25.44 -7.27
C ALA A 495 9.88 26.45 -7.62
N SER A 496 8.63 26.17 -7.22
CA SER A 496 7.52 27.08 -7.48
C SER A 496 7.62 28.43 -6.74
N LEU A 497 8.39 28.47 -5.65
CA LEU A 497 8.53 29.64 -4.77
C LEU A 497 9.86 30.38 -4.95
N ASN A 498 10.88 29.75 -5.54
CA ASN A 498 12.17 30.41 -5.79
C ASN A 498 12.65 30.17 -7.24
N PRO A 499 12.82 31.23 -8.06
CA PRO A 499 13.24 31.11 -9.46
C PRO A 499 14.68 30.61 -9.66
N ARG A 500 15.50 30.52 -8.60
CA ARG A 500 16.84 29.93 -8.63
C ARG A 500 16.84 28.42 -8.44
N VAL A 501 15.69 27.82 -8.14
CA VAL A 501 15.54 26.39 -7.91
C VAL A 501 14.84 25.77 -9.12
N SER A 502 15.46 24.74 -9.71
CA SER A 502 14.91 23.96 -10.82
C SER A 502 14.90 22.48 -10.47
N VAL A 503 13.91 21.76 -10.98
CA VAL A 503 13.67 20.34 -10.71
C VAL A 503 13.39 19.61 -12.02
N ASP A 504 14.26 18.67 -12.36
CA ASP A 504 14.08 17.76 -13.49
C ASP A 504 13.81 16.35 -12.94
N VAL A 505 12.61 15.83 -13.22
CA VAL A 505 12.17 14.49 -12.80
C VAL A 505 12.36 13.52 -13.96
N TYR A 506 13.03 12.39 -13.74
CA TYR A 506 13.34 11.39 -14.75
C TYR A 506 12.70 10.04 -14.41
N ASP A 507 11.91 9.50 -15.32
CA ASP A 507 11.51 8.09 -15.28
C ASP A 507 12.68 7.20 -15.71
N LEU A 508 13.27 6.47 -14.76
CA LEU A 508 14.43 5.61 -15.01
C LEU A 508 14.18 4.51 -16.05
N ASN A 509 12.92 4.17 -16.34
CA ASN A 509 12.60 3.23 -17.41
C ASN A 509 13.02 3.74 -18.80
N HIS A 510 13.13 5.06 -18.97
CA HIS A 510 13.48 5.70 -20.24
C HIS A 510 14.88 6.33 -20.25
N PHE A 511 15.52 6.46 -19.07
CA PHE A 511 16.83 7.09 -18.89
C PHE A 511 17.76 6.21 -18.03
N PRO A 512 18.07 4.97 -18.48
CA PRO A 512 18.89 4.02 -17.71
C PRO A 512 20.32 4.51 -17.46
N GLU A 513 20.85 5.40 -18.29
CA GLU A 513 22.17 6.01 -18.13
C GLU A 513 22.31 6.81 -16.82
N LEU A 514 21.22 7.38 -16.29
CA LEU A 514 21.23 8.06 -15.00
C LEU A 514 21.39 7.07 -13.84
N ARG A 515 20.83 5.86 -13.98
CA ARG A 515 21.01 4.79 -13.01
C ARG A 515 22.47 4.39 -12.90
N GLU A 516 23.17 4.29 -14.04
CA GLU A 516 24.60 3.98 -14.09
C GLU A 516 25.45 5.14 -13.59
N LYS A 517 25.18 6.37 -14.05
CA LYS A 517 25.92 7.59 -13.66
C LYS A 517 25.96 7.76 -12.13
N TYR A 518 24.82 7.56 -11.47
CA TYR A 518 24.67 7.82 -10.03
C TYR A 518 24.62 6.54 -9.18
N ASN A 519 24.85 5.36 -9.76
CA ASN A 519 24.71 4.08 -9.06
C ASN A 519 23.39 3.97 -8.29
N VAL A 520 22.27 4.26 -8.96
CA VAL A 520 20.95 4.30 -8.32
C VAL A 520 20.50 2.89 -7.97
N MET A 521 20.47 2.59 -6.67
CA MET A 521 20.07 1.29 -6.13
C MET A 521 18.60 1.23 -5.71
N SER A 522 17.97 2.38 -5.46
CA SER A 522 16.55 2.51 -5.11
C SER A 522 16.00 3.87 -5.53
N VAL A 523 14.68 3.96 -5.66
CA VAL A 523 13.94 5.22 -5.89
C VAL A 523 12.96 5.48 -4.74
N PRO A 524 12.63 6.74 -4.41
CA PRO A 524 13.12 7.95 -5.04
C PRO A 524 14.61 8.21 -4.74
N CYS A 525 15.33 8.63 -5.76
CA CYS A 525 16.70 9.10 -5.65
C CYS A 525 16.78 10.51 -6.20
N TYR A 526 17.54 11.40 -5.57
CA TYR A 526 17.78 12.73 -6.12
C TYR A 526 19.21 13.16 -5.93
N VAL A 527 19.64 14.06 -6.80
CA VAL A 527 20.96 14.66 -6.82
C VAL A 527 20.77 16.17 -6.87
N VAL A 528 21.55 16.90 -6.07
CA VAL A 528 21.58 18.37 -6.08
C VAL A 528 22.87 18.81 -6.75
N ASN A 529 22.77 19.63 -7.80
CA ASN A 529 23.91 20.21 -8.55
C ASN A 529 24.97 19.16 -8.97
N ASP A 530 24.54 18.02 -9.54
CA ASP A 530 25.40 16.88 -9.92
C ASP A 530 26.26 16.30 -8.77
N GLY A 531 25.84 16.50 -7.52
CA GLY A 531 26.48 15.97 -6.32
C GLY A 531 26.27 14.47 -6.07
N GLN A 532 26.38 14.06 -4.80
CA GLN A 532 26.16 12.67 -4.39
C GLN A 532 24.66 12.31 -4.43
N PRO A 533 24.31 11.08 -4.85
CA PRO A 533 22.93 10.60 -4.82
C PRO A 533 22.43 10.48 -3.39
N MET A 534 21.22 10.99 -3.16
CA MET A 534 20.49 10.86 -1.91
C MET A 534 19.22 10.06 -2.16
N PHE A 535 18.81 9.27 -1.16
CA PHE A 535 17.75 8.29 -1.30
C PHE A 535 16.61 8.53 -0.31
N GLY A 536 15.43 8.04 -0.70
CA GLY A 536 14.24 8.08 0.12
C GLY A 536 13.44 9.36 -0.05
N LYS A 537 12.22 9.33 0.45
CA LYS A 537 11.33 10.49 0.42
C LYS A 537 11.86 11.63 1.31
N LYS A 538 11.50 12.86 0.96
CA LYS A 538 11.81 14.06 1.74
C LYS A 538 10.63 15.01 1.79
N THR A 539 10.40 15.62 2.94
CA THR A 539 9.52 16.79 3.06
C THR A 539 10.22 18.05 2.54
N VAL A 540 9.49 19.16 2.43
CA VAL A 540 10.04 20.46 2.03
C VAL A 540 11.14 20.91 3.01
N GLU A 541 10.91 20.73 4.31
CA GLU A 541 11.85 21.10 5.37
C GLU A 541 13.12 20.25 5.33
N GLU A 542 12.98 18.94 5.10
CA GLU A 542 14.11 18.02 4.99
C GLU A 542 14.96 18.32 3.75
N LEU A 543 14.34 18.68 2.63
CA LEU A 543 15.06 19.14 1.44
C LEU A 543 15.79 20.44 1.70
N LEU A 544 15.13 21.43 2.32
CA LEU A 544 15.74 22.72 2.63
C LEU A 544 16.94 22.61 3.58
N ALA A 545 16.96 21.61 4.46
CA ALA A 545 18.12 21.36 5.31
C ALA A 545 19.38 20.94 4.53
N GLN A 546 19.22 20.60 3.25
CA GLN A 546 20.30 20.16 2.36
C GLN A 546 20.61 21.14 1.22
N LEU A 547 19.73 22.12 0.99
CA LEU A 547 19.86 23.22 0.02
C LEU A 547 20.46 24.46 0.65
#